data_AF-A0A534Z4D3-F1
#
_entry.id   AF-A0A534Z4D3-F1
#
_cell.length_a   1.000
_cell.length_b   1.000
_cell.length_c   1.000
_cell.angle_alpha   90.00
_cell.angle_beta   90.00
_cell.angle_gamma   90.00
#
_symmetry.space_group_name_H-M   'P 1'
#
loop_
_entity.id
_entity.type
_entity.pdbx_description
1 polymer ?
#
loop_
_entity_poly.entity_id
_entity_poly.type
_entity_poly.pdbx_seq_one_letter_code
_entity_poly.pdbx_strand_id
1 'polypeptide(L)'
;GTSAAVAGLVVATYGVAVLVGTKIVKRITSRVPAWLPICIGGAMAIGGYLVATIDQHLVAILLASVLIGGCYSFMHSTLQAWATDIAPEVRGTAAALFVTGAFTGGAIGSGLGAYLVQGSLYRELFFAATVISVPVVVIAALARSRYHGTAALPTEISTAQSA
;
A
#
# COMPACT_ATOMS: atom_id res chain seq x y z
N GLY A 1 -0.91 30.26 0.42
CA GLY A 1 -0.40 29.11 -0.35
C GLY A 1 1.08 29.01 -0.13
N THR A 2 1.57 27.85 0.30
CA THR A 2 3.01 27.55 0.35
C THR A 2 3.59 27.53 -1.06
N SER A 3 4.87 27.88 -1.22
CA SER A 3 5.51 27.91 -2.54
C SER A 3 5.53 26.51 -3.17
N ALA A 4 5.53 26.44 -4.51
CA ALA A 4 5.64 25.18 -5.25
C ALA A 4 6.86 24.33 -4.82
N ALA A 5 7.92 24.98 -4.35
CA ALA A 5 9.10 24.32 -3.80
C ALA A 5 8.78 23.47 -2.56
N VAL A 6 7.88 23.92 -1.69
CA VAL A 6 7.48 23.18 -0.48
C VAL A 6 6.68 21.93 -0.86
N ALA A 7 5.73 22.07 -1.80
CA ALA A 7 4.99 20.91 -2.31
C ALA A 7 5.94 19.90 -2.99
N GLY A 8 6.88 20.39 -3.80
CA GLY A 8 7.92 19.56 -4.42
C GLY A 8 8.79 18.83 -3.39
N LEU A 9 9.17 19.50 -2.30
CA LEU A 9 9.92 18.89 -1.20
C LEU A 9 9.13 17.75 -0.53
N VAL A 10 7.84 17.98 -0.23
CA VAL A 10 6.97 16.94 0.34
C VAL A 10 6.90 15.72 -0.58
N VAL A 11 6.70 15.93 -1.88
CA VAL A 11 6.66 14.83 -2.87
C VAL A 11 8.02 14.14 -2.98
N ALA A 12 9.14 14.88 -2.91
CA ALA A 12 10.48 14.31 -2.93
C ALA A 12 10.73 13.42 -1.72
N THR A 13 10.30 13.83 -0.51
CA THR A 13 10.44 13.00 0.70
C THR A 13 9.64 11.71 0.61
N TYR A 14 8.43 11.74 0.03
CA TYR A 14 7.68 10.53 -0.30
C TYR A 14 8.50 9.61 -1.22
N GLY A 15 9.03 10.13 -2.33
CA GLY A 15 9.83 9.35 -3.28
C GLY A 15 11.06 8.71 -2.63
N VAL A 16 11.80 9.46 -1.80
CA VAL A 16 12.95 8.94 -1.04
C VAL A 16 12.51 7.84 -0.07
N ALA A 17 11.42 8.05 0.67
CA ALA A 17 10.87 7.05 1.58
C ALA A 17 10.49 5.76 0.83
N VAL A 18 9.89 5.87 -0.36
CA VAL A 18 9.56 4.71 -1.20
C VAL A 18 10.83 3.95 -1.63
N LEU A 19 11.87 4.66 -2.07
CA LEU A 19 13.13 4.02 -2.51
C LEU A 19 13.85 3.31 -1.37
N VAL A 20 13.91 3.96 -0.19
CA VAL A 20 14.52 3.38 1.01
C VAL A 20 13.68 2.19 1.51
N GLY A 21 12.36 2.37 1.63
CA GLY A 21 11.44 1.34 2.08
C GLY A 21 11.49 0.09 1.20
N THR A 22 11.58 0.25 -0.12
CA THR A 22 11.68 -0.90 -1.05
C THR A 22 12.94 -1.74 -0.81
N LYS A 23 14.08 -1.10 -0.51
CA LYS A 23 15.32 -1.82 -0.15
C LYS A 23 15.16 -2.60 1.16
N ILE A 24 14.47 -2.01 2.14
CA ILE A 24 14.19 -2.65 3.44
C ILE A 24 13.27 -3.85 3.24
N VAL A 25 12.16 -3.68 2.51
CA VAL A 25 11.20 -4.75 2.19
C VAL A 25 11.91 -5.92 1.52
N LYS A 26 12.72 -5.67 0.48
CA LYS A 26 13.48 -6.72 -0.21
C LYS A 26 14.37 -7.55 0.74
N ARG A 27 14.89 -6.95 1.82
CA ARG A 27 15.71 -7.64 2.82
C ARG A 27 14.89 -8.44 3.82
N ILE A 28 13.68 -7.99 4.15
CA ILE A 28 12.86 -8.52 5.24
C ILE A 28 11.84 -9.55 4.74
N THR A 29 11.27 -9.38 3.53
CA THR A 29 10.16 -10.20 3.02
C THR A 29 10.49 -11.69 2.90
N SER A 30 11.76 -12.09 2.74
CA SER A 30 12.16 -13.50 2.74
C SER A 30 12.20 -14.13 4.14
N ARG A 31 12.05 -13.34 5.20
CA ARG A 31 12.22 -13.77 6.60
C ARG A 31 10.97 -13.59 7.47
N VAL A 32 9.91 -12.98 6.93
CA VAL A 32 8.69 -12.68 7.68
C VAL A 32 7.47 -13.19 6.94
N PRO A 33 6.37 -13.54 7.65
CA PRO A 33 5.14 -13.94 6.99
C PRO A 33 4.56 -12.79 6.17
N ALA A 34 3.97 -13.10 5.03
CA ALA A 34 3.56 -12.10 4.03
C ALA A 34 2.43 -11.15 4.48
N TRP A 35 1.74 -11.44 5.60
CA TRP A 35 0.77 -10.53 6.19
C TRP A 35 1.43 -9.38 6.97
N LEU A 36 2.66 -9.57 7.47
CA LEU A 36 3.34 -8.58 8.32
C LEU A 36 3.71 -7.30 7.55
N PRO A 37 4.25 -7.34 6.32
CA PRO A 37 4.46 -6.13 5.51
C PRO A 37 3.17 -5.34 5.24
N ILE A 38 2.03 -6.03 5.05
CA ILE A 38 0.72 -5.40 4.87
C ILE A 38 0.33 -4.63 6.13
N CYS A 39 0.45 -5.25 7.31
CA CYS A 39 0.15 -4.59 8.58
C CYS A 39 1.08 -3.41 8.87
N ILE A 40 2.38 -3.54 8.60
CA ILE A 40 3.35 -2.46 8.79
C ILE A 40 3.01 -1.27 7.88
N GLY A 41 2.88 -1.51 6.57
CA GLY A 41 2.56 -0.45 5.63
C GLY A 41 1.19 0.18 5.91
N GLY A 42 0.21 -0.63 6.30
CA GLY A 42 -1.11 -0.15 6.72
C GLY A 42 -1.08 0.71 7.97
N ALA A 43 -0.32 0.33 9.00
CA ALA A 43 -0.12 1.14 10.19
C ALA A 43 0.57 2.47 9.87
N MET A 44 1.54 2.45 8.95
CA MET A 44 2.17 3.70 8.46
C MET A 44 1.15 4.58 7.75
N ALA A 45 0.26 4.03 6.90
CA ALA A 45 -0.79 4.80 6.24
C ALA A 45 -1.74 5.47 7.24
N ILE A 46 -2.27 4.70 8.19
CA ILE A 46 -3.18 5.19 9.23
C ILE A 46 -2.48 6.25 10.07
N GLY A 47 -1.24 6.00 10.51
CA GLY A 47 -0.44 6.98 11.26
C GLY A 47 -0.19 8.26 10.47
N GLY A 48 0.14 8.15 9.17
CA GLY A 48 0.38 9.30 8.31
C GLY A 48 -0.86 10.17 8.13
N TYR A 49 -2.01 9.56 7.86
CA TYR A 49 -3.28 10.29 7.76
C TYR A 49 -3.72 10.87 9.11
N LEU A 50 -3.50 10.16 10.22
CA LEU A 50 -3.82 10.66 11.55
C LEU A 50 -2.96 11.87 11.93
N VAL A 51 -1.65 11.84 11.64
CA VAL A 51 -0.75 12.98 11.84
C VAL A 51 -1.25 14.19 11.05
N ALA A 52 -1.56 14.02 9.76
CA ALA A 52 -2.09 15.09 8.91
C ALA A 52 -3.50 15.57 9.32
N THR A 53 -4.27 14.72 10.00
CA THR A 53 -5.56 15.09 10.59
C THR A 53 -5.35 16.00 11.79
N ILE A 54 -4.42 15.67 12.69
CA ILE A 54 -4.16 16.40 13.92
C ILE A 54 -3.56 17.77 13.60
N ASP A 55 -2.55 17.79 12.74
CA ASP A 55 -1.76 18.97 12.45
C ASP A 55 -1.31 19.01 10.97
N GLN A 56 -1.38 20.20 10.37
CA GLN A 56 -1.17 20.45 8.94
C GLN A 56 0.01 21.39 8.69
N HIS A 57 0.82 21.68 9.71
CA HIS A 57 2.09 22.38 9.48
C HIS A 57 3.06 21.50 8.68
N LEU A 58 4.08 22.15 8.12
CA LEU A 58 5.03 21.52 7.19
C LEU A 58 5.65 20.22 7.73
N VAL A 59 6.08 20.19 9.00
CA VAL A 59 6.76 19.01 9.55
C VAL A 59 5.79 17.83 9.71
N ALA A 60 4.54 18.06 10.13
CA ALA A 60 3.51 17.02 10.16
C ALA A 60 3.23 16.45 8.76
N ILE A 61 3.13 17.30 7.74
CA ILE A 61 2.91 16.86 6.35
C ILE A 61 4.13 16.12 5.78
N LEU A 62 5.35 16.54 6.12
CA LEU A 62 6.58 15.81 5.75
C LEU A 62 6.62 14.42 6.41
N LEU A 63 6.28 14.33 7.69
CA LEU A 63 6.18 13.06 8.40
C LEU A 63 5.11 12.15 7.78
N ALA A 64 3.91 12.70 7.51
CA ALA A 64 2.84 11.98 6.83
C ALA A 64 3.30 11.48 5.45
N SER A 65 4.02 12.30 4.68
CA SER A 65 4.57 11.95 3.37
C SER A 65 5.54 10.76 3.44
N VAL A 66 6.45 10.76 4.41
CA VAL A 66 7.38 9.64 4.65
C VAL A 66 6.63 8.36 5.04
N LEU A 67 5.63 8.49 5.91
CA LEU A 67 4.81 7.35 6.34
C LEU A 67 4.02 6.74 5.18
N ILE A 68 3.43 7.57 4.32
CA ILE A 68 2.73 7.14 3.10
C ILE A 68 3.70 6.52 2.09
N GLY A 69 4.93 7.03 1.98
CA GLY A 69 5.98 6.39 1.19
C GLY A 69 6.31 4.98 1.67
N GLY A 70 6.39 4.79 2.99
CA GLY A 70 6.52 3.46 3.58
C GLY A 70 5.32 2.56 3.31
N CYS A 71 4.09 3.06 3.40
CA CYS A 71 2.90 2.29 2.99
C CYS A 71 3.05 1.74 1.56
N TYR A 72 3.47 2.59 0.61
CA TYR A 72 3.69 2.18 -0.78
C TYR A 72 4.78 1.10 -0.89
N SER A 73 5.89 1.25 -0.17
CA SER A 73 6.94 0.24 -0.16
C SER A 73 6.49 -1.09 0.41
N PHE A 74 5.82 -1.10 1.56
CA PHE A 74 5.53 -2.33 2.30
C PHE A 74 4.20 -2.96 1.87
N MET A 75 3.11 -2.22 1.94
CA MET A 75 1.77 -2.76 1.71
C MET A 75 1.47 -2.86 0.21
N HIS A 76 1.64 -1.76 -0.53
CA HIS A 76 1.24 -1.72 -1.95
C HIS A 76 2.04 -2.71 -2.80
N SER A 77 3.37 -2.74 -2.67
CA SER A 77 4.20 -3.69 -3.41
C SER A 77 3.90 -5.16 -3.05
N THR A 78 3.60 -5.46 -1.79
CA THR A 78 3.24 -6.82 -1.35
C THR A 78 1.89 -7.25 -1.91
N LEU A 79 0.89 -6.37 -1.91
CA LEU A 79 -0.42 -6.62 -2.51
C LEU A 79 -0.32 -6.80 -4.03
N GLN A 80 0.49 -5.98 -4.70
CA GLN A 80 0.71 -6.08 -6.14
C GLN A 80 1.36 -7.42 -6.50
N ALA A 81 2.41 -7.82 -5.78
CA ALA A 81 3.05 -9.12 -5.99
C ALA A 81 2.05 -10.26 -5.76
N TRP A 82 1.33 -10.21 -4.63
CA TRP A 82 0.34 -11.22 -4.27
C TRP A 82 -0.77 -11.37 -5.32
N ALA A 83 -1.29 -10.27 -5.88
CA ALA A 83 -2.31 -10.33 -6.93
C ALA A 83 -1.86 -11.18 -8.13
N THR A 84 -0.59 -11.08 -8.53
CA THR A 84 -0.03 -11.89 -9.63
C THR A 84 0.31 -13.32 -9.23
N ASP A 85 0.59 -13.57 -7.95
CA ASP A 85 0.89 -14.91 -7.43
C ASP A 85 -0.38 -15.75 -7.21
N ILE A 86 -1.55 -15.12 -6.99
CA ILE A 86 -2.84 -15.82 -6.90
C ILE A 86 -3.22 -16.46 -8.24
N ALA A 87 -2.90 -15.80 -9.36
CA ALA A 87 -3.28 -16.23 -10.70
C ALA A 87 -2.06 -16.25 -11.65
N PRO A 88 -1.12 -17.18 -11.42
CA PRO A 88 0.15 -17.22 -12.16
C PRO A 88 -0.01 -17.57 -13.65
N GLU A 89 -1.12 -18.20 -14.04
CA GLU A 89 -1.40 -18.47 -15.47
C GLU A 89 -1.87 -17.23 -16.24
N VAL A 90 -2.38 -16.21 -15.53
CA VAL A 90 -2.93 -14.97 -16.12
C VAL A 90 -2.34 -13.72 -15.45
N ARG A 91 -1.04 -13.74 -15.13
CA ARG A 91 -0.35 -12.64 -14.41
C ARG A 91 -0.56 -11.27 -15.03
N GLY A 92 -0.55 -11.19 -16.36
CA GLY A 92 -0.77 -9.94 -17.09
C GLY A 92 -2.14 -9.33 -16.79
N THR A 93 -3.19 -10.15 -16.86
CA THR A 93 -4.57 -9.74 -16.52
C THR A 93 -4.70 -9.39 -15.04
N ALA A 94 -4.12 -10.18 -14.14
CA ALA A 94 -4.15 -9.91 -12.71
C ALA A 94 -3.47 -8.58 -12.35
N ALA A 95 -2.31 -8.30 -12.95
CA ALA A 95 -1.62 -7.02 -12.80
C ALA A 95 -2.42 -5.86 -13.38
N ALA A 96 -3.04 -6.03 -14.56
CA ALA A 96 -3.89 -5.01 -15.16
C ALA A 96 -5.08 -4.67 -14.27
N LEU A 97 -5.81 -5.67 -13.75
CA LEU A 97 -6.93 -5.47 -12.83
C LEU A 97 -6.51 -4.78 -11.54
N PHE A 98 -5.35 -5.14 -10.98
CA PHE A 98 -4.80 -4.48 -9.79
C PHE A 98 -4.53 -2.99 -10.05
N VAL A 99 -3.87 -2.68 -11.17
CA VAL A 99 -3.54 -1.30 -11.56
C VAL A 99 -4.80 -0.50 -11.90
N THR A 100 -5.77 -1.10 -12.61
CA THR A 100 -7.08 -0.49 -12.86
C THR A 100 -7.77 -0.15 -11.56
N GLY A 101 -7.86 -1.08 -10.60
CA GLY A 101 -8.44 -0.83 -9.28
C GLY A 101 -7.72 0.29 -8.53
N ALA A 102 -6.39 0.32 -8.56
CA ALA A 102 -5.60 1.37 -7.93
C ALA A 102 -5.87 2.75 -8.54
N PHE A 103 -5.91 2.86 -9.87
CA PHE A 103 -6.22 4.12 -10.55
C PHE A 103 -7.67 4.55 -10.38
N THR A 104 -8.63 3.63 -10.42
CA THR A 104 -10.04 3.93 -10.14
C THR A 104 -10.21 4.46 -8.72
N GLY A 105 -9.57 3.82 -7.72
CA GLY A 105 -9.55 4.32 -6.35
C GLY A 105 -8.90 5.70 -6.24
N GLY A 106 -7.77 5.91 -6.91
CA GLY A 106 -7.09 7.22 -6.96
C GLY A 106 -7.94 8.31 -7.60
N ALA A 107 -8.69 8.00 -8.66
CA ALA A 107 -9.60 8.93 -9.32
C ALA A 107 -10.78 9.31 -8.42
N ILE A 108 -11.44 8.34 -7.78
CA ILE A 108 -12.53 8.59 -6.83
C ILE A 108 -12.00 9.41 -5.64
N GLY A 109 -10.86 9.02 -5.07
CA GLY A 109 -10.25 9.71 -3.94
C GLY A 109 -9.85 11.15 -4.26
N SER A 110 -9.28 11.39 -5.45
CA SER A 110 -8.91 12.74 -5.88
C SER A 110 -10.13 13.61 -6.19
N GLY A 111 -11.18 13.04 -6.80
CA GLY A 111 -12.43 13.74 -7.08
C GLY A 111 -13.16 14.16 -5.80
N LEU A 112 -13.38 13.22 -4.87
CA LEU A 112 -13.99 13.51 -3.57
C LEU A 112 -13.09 14.43 -2.72
N GLY A 113 -11.77 14.21 -2.78
CA GLY A 113 -10.81 15.02 -2.05
C GLY A 113 -10.78 16.47 -2.52
N ALA A 114 -10.89 16.71 -3.83
CA ALA A 114 -10.95 18.06 -4.39
C ALA A 114 -12.15 18.85 -3.86
N TYR A 115 -13.31 18.21 -3.66
CA TYR A 115 -14.49 18.85 -3.08
C TYR A 115 -14.22 19.34 -1.65
N LEU A 116 -13.63 18.50 -0.81
CA LEU A 116 -13.27 18.85 0.58
C LEU A 116 -12.18 19.93 0.64
N VAL A 117 -11.19 19.87 -0.26
CA VAL A 117 -10.13 20.88 -0.37
C VAL A 117 -10.69 22.24 -0.77
N GLN A 118 -11.64 22.30 -1.71
CA GLN A 118 -12.31 23.55 -2.09
C GLN A 118 -13.08 24.17 -0.92
N GLY A 119 -13.65 23.34 -0.04
CA GLY A 119 -14.27 23.77 1.21
C GLY A 119 -13.30 24.12 2.34
N SER A 120 -11.97 24.03 2.12
CA SER A 120 -10.94 24.16 3.17
C SER A 120 -11.05 23.13 4.31
N LEU A 121 -11.70 21.99 4.05
CA LEU A 121 -11.98 20.92 5.02
C LEU A 121 -10.85 19.87 5.05
N TYR A 122 -9.61 20.32 5.17
CA TYR A 122 -8.42 19.44 5.14
C TYR A 122 -8.38 18.44 6.29
N ARG A 123 -8.87 18.83 7.48
CA ARG A 123 -8.93 17.92 8.64
C ARG A 123 -9.88 16.76 8.38
N GLU A 124 -11.05 17.05 7.81
CA GLU A 124 -12.06 16.04 7.48
C GLU A 124 -11.59 15.12 6.36
N LEU A 125 -10.87 15.67 5.37
CA LEU A 125 -10.22 14.90 4.31
C LEU A 125 -9.28 13.83 4.88
N PHE A 126 -8.33 14.23 5.73
CA PHE A 126 -7.38 13.29 6.32
C PHE A 126 -8.03 12.34 7.33
N PHE A 127 -9.05 12.80 8.05
CA PHE A 127 -9.82 11.95 8.96
C PHE A 127 -10.57 10.86 8.20
N ALA A 128 -11.27 11.21 7.13
CA ALA A 128 -11.94 10.26 6.26
C ALA A 128 -10.96 9.25 5.65
N ALA A 129 -9.79 9.71 5.19
CA ALA A 129 -8.73 8.84 4.70
C ALA A 129 -8.23 7.86 5.78
N THR A 130 -8.09 8.33 7.02
CA THR A 130 -7.73 7.49 8.18
C THR A 130 -8.79 6.40 8.40
N VAL A 131 -10.06 6.79 8.52
CA VAL A 131 -11.18 5.88 8.78
C VAL A 131 -11.36 4.85 7.68
N ILE A 132 -11.23 5.25 6.40
CA ILE A 132 -11.35 4.34 5.24
C ILE A 132 -10.15 3.39 5.17
N SER A 133 -8.95 3.84 5.56
CA SER A 133 -7.75 2.99 5.52
C SER A 133 -7.81 1.83 6.50
N VAL A 134 -8.44 1.99 7.67
CA VAL A 134 -8.55 0.92 8.68
C VAL A 134 -9.18 -0.37 8.13
N PRO A 135 -10.41 -0.37 7.58
CA PRO A 135 -11.01 -1.58 7.04
C PRO A 135 -10.23 -2.13 5.85
N VAL A 136 -9.64 -1.29 5.00
CA VAL A 136 -8.81 -1.74 3.87
C VAL A 136 -7.62 -2.55 4.37
N VAL A 137 -6.88 -2.03 5.36
CA VAL A 137 -5.72 -2.72 5.96
C VAL A 137 -6.15 -4.01 6.64
N VAL A 138 -7.24 -3.99 7.41
CA VAL A 138 -7.76 -5.17 8.11
C VAL A 138 -8.16 -6.25 7.11
N ILE A 139 -8.94 -5.91 6.08
CA ILE A 139 -9.39 -6.86 5.05
C ILE A 139 -8.17 -7.42 4.29
N ALA A 140 -7.23 -6.57 3.89
CA ALA A 140 -6.03 -6.99 3.18
C ALA A 140 -5.16 -7.96 4.01
N ALA A 141 -4.93 -7.63 5.28
CA ALA A 141 -4.15 -8.46 6.20
C ALA A 141 -4.84 -9.81 6.47
N LEU A 142 -6.16 -9.79 6.73
CA LEU A 142 -6.96 -10.99 6.94
C LEU A 142 -6.96 -11.87 5.69
N ALA A 143 -7.26 -11.31 4.52
CA ALA A 143 -7.27 -12.04 3.26
C ALA A 143 -5.91 -12.70 2.99
N ARG A 144 -4.80 -11.97 3.22
CA ARG A 144 -3.45 -12.53 3.07
C ARG A 144 -3.14 -13.61 4.10
N SER A 145 -3.61 -13.49 5.34
CA SER A 145 -3.40 -14.49 6.39
C SER A 145 -4.17 -15.78 6.14
N ARG A 146 -5.36 -15.70 5.51
CA ARG A 146 -6.21 -16.86 5.21
C ARG A 146 -5.81 -17.57 3.93
N TYR A 147 -5.13 -16.87 3.01
CA TYR A 147 -4.67 -17.43 1.76
C TYR A 147 -3.34 -18.18 1.95
N HIS A 148 -3.42 -19.38 2.52
CA HIS A 148 -2.32 -20.35 2.44
C HIS A 148 -2.25 -20.82 0.99
N GLY A 149 -1.27 -20.32 0.23
CA GLY A 149 -1.02 -20.81 -1.11
C GLY A 149 -0.89 -22.33 -1.07
N THR A 150 -1.68 -23.02 -1.90
CA THR A 150 -1.58 -24.45 -2.18
C THR A 150 -0.11 -24.82 -2.25
N ALA A 151 0.39 -25.49 -1.21
CA ALA A 151 1.68 -26.15 -1.27
C ALA A 151 1.63 -26.99 -2.54
N ALA A 152 2.56 -26.73 -3.47
CA ALA A 152 2.73 -27.57 -4.63
C ALA A 152 2.68 -29.02 -4.15
N LEU A 153 1.66 -29.77 -4.60
CA LEU A 153 1.63 -31.20 -4.39
C LEU A 153 3.01 -31.72 -4.81
N PRO A 154 3.72 -32.47 -3.94
CA PRO A 154 4.96 -33.10 -4.34
C PRO A 154 4.70 -33.86 -5.63
N THR A 155 5.43 -33.52 -6.69
CA THR A 155 5.43 -34.26 -7.95
C THR A 155 6.17 -35.59 -7.75
N GLU A 156 5.72 -36.42 -6.81
CA GLU A 156 6.15 -37.81 -6.65
C GLU A 156 5.08 -38.74 -7.21
N ILE A 157 4.78 -38.65 -8.52
CA ILE A 157 4.13 -39.75 -9.25
C ILE A 157 4.77 -39.91 -10.65
N SER A 158 6.07 -39.64 -10.80
CA SER A 158 6.83 -39.92 -12.03
C SER A 158 7.94 -40.95 -11.81
N THR A 159 7.75 -41.90 -10.90
CA THR A 159 8.57 -43.12 -10.77
C THR A 159 7.78 -44.41 -11.03
N ALA A 160 6.52 -44.32 -11.45
CA ALA A 160 5.67 -45.49 -11.74
C ALA A 160 5.50 -45.80 -13.24
N GLN A 161 6.38 -45.30 -14.12
CA GLN A 161 6.41 -45.67 -15.55
C GLN A 161 7.71 -46.37 -15.98
N SER A 162 8.51 -46.86 -15.04
CA SER A 162 9.69 -47.69 -15.30
C SER A 162 9.64 -49.04 -14.58
N ALA A 163 8.49 -49.73 -14.65
CA ALA A 163 8.34 -51.12 -14.22
C ALA A 163 7.56 -51.91 -15.27
#